data_AF-A0A7J7JP02-F1
#
_entry.id   AF-A0A7J7JP02-F1
#
_cell.length_a   1.000
_cell.length_b   1.000
_cell.length_c   1.000
_cell.angle_alpha   90.00
_cell.angle_beta   90.00
_cell.angle_gamma   90.00
#
_symmetry.space_group_name_H-M   'P 1'
#
loop_
_entity.id
_entity.type
_entity.pdbx_description
1 polymer ?
#
loop_
_entity_poly.entity_id
_entity_poly.type
_entity_poly.pdbx_seq_one_letter_code
_entity_poly.pdbx_strand_id
1 'polypeptide(L)'
;MPGMLDPFYGALTTVLANISDKVIEWALGLDNCSPYIDKGNFRFVRESGASFLTHKTGGVRGKLDPGETFEFGVFFCPDKPVVHEPKFPVVVNGDVANPFLFLTLIGVLEKPAITFDPAAISLTPVPLGLFSSIIMVMALSGYRRPAELSLHLPEVECEDGSLVSPLSVKHEDNTTFEGYSIEPCQDIDQKTLLTLKLKFECDIPLSFEVLLVFEDSLGNRYELPVTATSDNCLLTCYPFIAQHRMDHQIVCEEGKILRSLRRTSSGNRSVGEPIITNIATPTKSRPSTSATMSQFEVSSSAYESSEASSESILHDGGQRKRAVNKAYKSYSNAEAARRSLGSAVFSDEETEEGIFHQEVLYSIQRWFSANGWPGGAYPIRIPDSLRSGVTKQGSESKSKGGSSDANNIRKDLKTIYEMVVHLAGRPIPGIPPNGSPS
;
A
#
# COMPACT_ATOMS: atom_id res chain seq x y z
N MET A 1 27.24 -26.30 -28.86
CA MET A 1 25.88 -25.75 -28.96
C MET A 1 25.92 -24.58 -29.91
N PRO A 2 25.15 -24.58 -31.02
CA PRO A 2 25.17 -23.47 -31.96
C PRO A 2 24.57 -22.22 -31.29
N GLY A 3 25.17 -21.07 -31.62
CA GLY A 3 25.05 -19.80 -30.91
C GLY A 3 23.62 -19.36 -30.68
N MET A 4 23.37 -18.97 -29.43
CA MET A 4 22.19 -18.26 -28.97
C MET A 4 21.97 -17.04 -29.88
N LEU A 5 21.00 -17.14 -30.79
CA LEU A 5 20.52 -16.01 -31.58
C LEU A 5 20.08 -14.93 -30.59
N ASP A 6 20.55 -13.69 -30.77
CA ASP A 6 20.04 -12.55 -30.01
C ASP A 6 18.50 -12.60 -30.02
N PRO A 7 17.83 -12.44 -28.87
CA PRO A 7 16.37 -12.52 -28.85
C PRO A 7 15.80 -11.34 -29.64
N PHE A 8 15.17 -11.62 -30.77
CA PHE A 8 14.41 -10.65 -31.54
C PHE A 8 13.02 -10.49 -30.92
N TYR A 9 12.51 -9.27 -30.89
CA TYR A 9 11.26 -8.92 -30.20
C TYR A 9 10.04 -8.95 -31.12
N GLY A 10 10.27 -8.99 -32.42
CA GLY A 10 9.22 -9.12 -33.43
C GLY A 10 9.81 -9.43 -34.80
N ALA A 11 9.00 -10.07 -35.63
CA ALA A 11 9.30 -10.35 -37.02
C ALA A 11 8.07 -10.02 -37.87
N LEU A 12 8.28 -9.30 -38.96
CA LEU A 12 7.26 -9.04 -39.97
C LEU A 12 7.83 -9.40 -41.34
N THR A 13 6.98 -9.85 -42.25
CA THR A 13 7.33 -9.99 -43.66
C THR A 13 6.55 -8.97 -44.49
N THR A 14 7.15 -8.55 -45.60
CA THR A 14 6.53 -7.67 -46.57
C THR A 14 6.96 -8.07 -47.98
N VAL A 15 6.13 -7.72 -48.96
CA VAL A 15 6.30 -8.14 -50.36
C VAL A 15 6.38 -6.92 -51.26
N LEU A 16 7.39 -6.89 -52.13
CA LEU A 16 7.46 -5.99 -53.26
C LEU A 16 6.97 -6.71 -54.50
N ALA A 17 6.16 -6.06 -55.32
CA ALA A 17 5.65 -6.64 -56.56
C ALA A 17 5.94 -5.69 -57.74
N ASN A 18 6.56 -6.20 -58.79
CA ASN A 18 6.71 -5.45 -60.04
C ASN A 18 5.49 -5.63 -60.93
N ILE A 19 4.59 -4.64 -60.90
CA ILE A 19 3.39 -4.60 -61.72
C ILE A 19 3.59 -3.90 -63.08
N SER A 20 4.83 -3.54 -63.41
CA SER A 20 5.18 -2.90 -64.69
C SER A 20 5.55 -3.92 -65.76
N ASP A 21 5.68 -3.45 -67.00
CA ASP A 21 6.14 -4.21 -68.16
C ASP A 21 7.67 -4.22 -68.33
N LYS A 22 8.42 -3.61 -67.38
CA LYS A 22 9.87 -3.44 -67.45
C LYS A 22 10.56 -4.07 -66.24
N VAL A 23 11.82 -4.45 -66.41
CA VAL A 23 12.69 -4.84 -65.29
C VAL A 23 12.93 -3.62 -64.40
N ILE A 24 12.70 -3.77 -63.11
CA ILE A 24 12.89 -2.71 -62.10
C ILE A 24 14.10 -3.04 -61.22
N GLU A 25 15.00 -2.07 -61.04
CA GLU A 25 15.98 -2.06 -59.96
C GLU A 25 15.39 -1.37 -58.74
N TRP A 26 15.42 -2.00 -57.57
CA TRP A 26 14.88 -1.43 -56.34
C TRP A 26 15.92 -1.44 -55.22
N ALA A 27 15.87 -0.45 -54.34
CA ALA A 27 16.71 -0.37 -53.16
C ALA A 27 15.99 0.37 -52.00
N LEU A 28 16.33 0.01 -50.76
CA LEU A 28 16.01 0.84 -49.60
C LEU A 28 17.17 1.81 -49.34
N GLY A 29 16.88 3.10 -49.31
CA GLY A 29 17.86 4.09 -48.87
C GLY A 29 18.08 4.00 -47.37
N LEU A 30 19.31 3.71 -46.96
CA LEU A 30 19.67 3.50 -45.55
C LEU A 30 20.33 4.72 -44.91
N ASP A 31 20.77 5.70 -45.70
CA ASP A 31 21.61 6.82 -45.24
C ASP A 31 20.96 7.64 -44.13
N ASN A 32 19.64 7.91 -44.25
CA ASN A 32 18.88 8.66 -43.24
C ASN A 32 18.40 7.79 -42.07
N CYS A 33 18.55 6.47 -42.16
CA CYS A 33 18.12 5.50 -41.15
C CYS A 33 19.29 4.73 -40.54
N SER A 34 20.54 5.15 -40.81
CA SER A 34 21.75 4.49 -40.35
C SER A 34 21.78 4.24 -38.84
N PRO A 35 21.28 5.14 -37.94
CA PRO A 35 21.30 4.87 -36.51
C PRO A 35 20.43 3.67 -36.09
N TYR A 36 19.41 3.31 -36.88
CA TYR A 36 18.55 2.16 -36.60
C TYR A 36 19.11 0.86 -37.19
N ILE A 37 19.90 0.97 -38.24
CA ILE A 37 20.51 -0.16 -38.94
C ILE A 37 21.87 -0.53 -38.34
N ASP A 38 22.72 0.46 -38.08
CA ASP A 38 24.06 0.29 -37.52
C ASP A 38 24.00 -0.26 -36.09
N LYS A 39 22.98 0.13 -35.32
CA LYS A 39 22.69 -0.44 -34.00
C LYS A 39 21.99 -1.79 -34.07
N GLY A 40 21.56 -2.22 -35.26
CA GLY A 40 20.87 -3.49 -35.44
C GLY A 40 19.44 -3.54 -34.89
N ASN A 41 18.82 -2.38 -34.59
CA ASN A 41 17.44 -2.29 -34.11
C ASN A 41 16.44 -2.86 -35.12
N PHE A 42 16.70 -2.68 -36.42
CA PHE A 42 15.96 -3.33 -37.51
C PHE A 42 16.93 -4.09 -38.40
N ARG A 43 16.68 -5.39 -38.59
CA ARG A 43 17.49 -6.26 -39.45
C ARG A 43 16.63 -6.77 -40.59
N PHE A 44 16.99 -6.40 -41.81
CA PHE A 44 16.34 -6.91 -43.02
C PHE A 44 16.94 -8.27 -43.40
N VAL A 45 16.09 -9.24 -43.68
CA VAL A 45 16.48 -10.59 -44.10
C VAL A 45 15.75 -11.00 -45.37
N ARG A 46 16.43 -11.77 -46.21
CA ARG A 46 15.82 -12.41 -47.38
C ARG A 46 14.87 -13.52 -46.94
N GLU A 47 14.02 -13.99 -47.85
CA GLU A 47 13.17 -15.16 -47.65
C GLU A 47 13.96 -16.39 -47.13
N SER A 48 15.20 -16.56 -47.58
CA SER A 48 16.10 -17.62 -47.11
C SER A 48 16.61 -17.45 -45.66
N GLY A 49 16.20 -16.39 -44.96
CA GLY A 49 16.69 -16.02 -43.63
C GLY A 49 18.05 -15.32 -43.63
N ALA A 50 18.71 -15.21 -44.79
CA ALA A 50 20.01 -14.55 -44.90
C ALA A 50 19.89 -13.02 -44.76
N SER A 51 20.72 -12.41 -43.91
CA SER A 51 20.77 -10.96 -43.74
C SER A 51 21.18 -10.25 -45.03
N PHE A 52 20.51 -9.14 -45.35
CA PHE A 52 20.91 -8.24 -46.43
C PHE A 52 22.21 -7.49 -46.16
N LEU A 53 22.58 -7.33 -44.90
CA LEU A 53 23.74 -6.56 -44.46
C LEU A 53 24.90 -7.51 -44.19
N THR A 54 25.46 -8.10 -45.26
CA THR A 54 26.83 -8.61 -45.21
C THR A 54 27.74 -7.51 -45.75
N HIS A 55 28.98 -7.38 -45.25
CA HIS A 55 29.97 -6.38 -45.71
C HIS A 55 30.23 -6.36 -47.24
N LYS A 56 29.62 -7.28 -48.01
CA LYS A 56 29.76 -7.45 -49.46
C LYS A 56 28.53 -6.99 -50.27
N THR A 57 27.38 -6.78 -49.64
CA THR A 57 26.12 -6.41 -50.32
C THR A 57 25.86 -4.95 -50.06
N GLY A 58 25.96 -4.11 -51.09
CA GLY A 58 25.76 -2.65 -51.00
C GLY A 58 24.31 -2.23 -50.68
N GLY A 59 23.80 -2.62 -49.52
CA GLY A 59 22.46 -2.30 -48.99
C GLY A 59 21.38 -3.36 -49.27
N VAL A 60 20.15 -3.04 -48.85
CA VAL A 60 18.93 -3.82 -49.14
C VAL A 60 18.45 -3.42 -50.54
N ARG A 61 18.74 -4.24 -51.55
CA ARG A 61 18.44 -3.96 -52.96
C ARG A 61 18.28 -5.24 -53.78
N GLY A 62 17.63 -5.12 -54.94
CA GLY A 62 17.39 -6.23 -55.86
C GLY A 62 16.93 -5.78 -57.25
N LYS A 63 16.66 -6.77 -58.11
CA LYS A 63 16.01 -6.62 -59.41
C LYS A 63 14.71 -7.41 -59.40
N LEU A 64 13.71 -6.92 -60.11
CA LEU A 64 12.43 -7.60 -60.31
C LEU A 64 12.06 -7.59 -61.79
N ASP A 65 11.84 -8.76 -62.36
CA ASP A 65 11.26 -8.93 -63.69
C ASP A 65 9.77 -8.55 -63.71
N PRO A 66 9.17 -8.26 -64.88
CA PRO A 66 7.74 -7.99 -65.01
C PRO A 66 6.88 -9.11 -64.40
N GLY A 67 6.01 -8.77 -63.45
CA GLY A 67 5.15 -9.72 -62.74
C GLY A 67 5.83 -10.47 -61.59
N GLU A 68 7.12 -10.24 -61.34
CA GLU A 68 7.84 -10.88 -60.24
C GLU A 68 7.53 -10.21 -58.89
N THR A 69 7.51 -11.02 -57.82
CA THR A 69 7.40 -10.57 -56.44
C THR A 69 8.64 -10.95 -55.66
N PHE A 70 9.02 -10.10 -54.70
CA PHE A 70 10.12 -10.36 -53.79
C PHE A 70 9.66 -10.14 -52.35
N GLU A 71 9.73 -11.20 -51.55
CA GLU A 71 9.42 -11.17 -50.12
C GLU A 71 10.70 -10.97 -49.29
N PHE A 72 10.61 -10.12 -48.27
CA PHE A 72 11.65 -10.01 -47.26
C PHE A 72 11.09 -9.86 -45.86
N GLY A 73 11.86 -10.34 -44.90
CA GLY A 73 11.58 -10.21 -43.48
C GLY A 73 12.27 -9.00 -42.86
N VAL A 74 11.68 -8.50 -41.78
CA VAL A 74 12.26 -7.49 -40.90
C VAL A 74 12.19 -7.99 -39.47
N PHE A 75 13.34 -8.09 -38.82
CA PHE A 75 13.43 -8.35 -37.39
C PHE A 75 13.60 -7.05 -36.61
N PHE A 76 12.86 -6.93 -35.50
CA PHE A 76 12.98 -5.84 -34.54
C PHE A 76 13.81 -6.31 -33.34
N CYS A 77 15.02 -5.76 -33.21
CA CYS A 77 16.02 -6.12 -32.19
C CYS A 77 16.56 -4.88 -31.46
N PRO A 78 15.71 -4.07 -30.81
CA PRO A 78 16.15 -2.86 -30.12
C PRO A 78 17.06 -3.13 -28.93
N ASP A 79 18.03 -2.22 -28.73
CA ASP A 79 18.91 -2.22 -27.56
C ASP A 79 18.27 -1.58 -26.32
N LYS A 80 17.23 -0.75 -26.50
CA LYS A 80 16.62 0.06 -25.42
C LYS A 80 15.10 0.11 -25.53
N PRO A 81 14.38 0.21 -24.40
CA PRO A 81 12.92 0.32 -24.39
C PRO A 81 12.48 1.70 -24.87
N VAL A 82 12.17 1.82 -26.16
CA VAL A 82 11.77 3.05 -26.85
C VAL A 82 10.84 2.70 -28.02
N VAL A 83 10.01 3.65 -28.44
CA VAL A 83 9.27 3.59 -29.70
C VAL A 83 10.19 4.00 -30.86
N HIS A 84 10.39 3.10 -31.81
CA HIS A 84 11.16 3.34 -33.03
C HIS A 84 10.22 3.45 -34.23
N GLU A 85 10.28 4.58 -34.95
CA GLU A 85 9.50 4.81 -36.18
C GLU A 85 10.40 5.27 -37.36
N PRO A 86 11.31 4.43 -37.87
CA PRO A 86 12.11 4.78 -39.04
C PRO A 86 11.29 4.74 -40.35
N LYS A 87 11.65 5.63 -41.28
CA LYS A 87 11.06 5.74 -42.61
C LYS A 87 12.12 5.52 -43.68
N PHE A 88 12.05 4.38 -44.35
CA PHE A 88 13.01 3.99 -45.39
C PHE A 88 12.50 4.41 -46.77
N PRO A 89 13.19 5.30 -47.50
CA PRO A 89 12.84 5.59 -48.88
C PRO A 89 13.07 4.36 -49.76
N VAL A 90 12.06 3.96 -50.52
CA VAL A 90 12.17 2.93 -51.56
C VAL A 90 12.54 3.64 -52.86
N VAL A 91 13.74 3.37 -53.34
CA VAL A 91 14.31 3.95 -54.56
C VAL A 91 14.10 2.96 -55.71
N VAL A 92 13.59 3.46 -56.83
CA VAL A 92 13.36 2.70 -58.05
C VAL A 92 14.28 3.24 -59.15
N ASN A 93 14.97 2.35 -59.85
CA ASN A 93 15.88 2.63 -60.96
C ASN A 93 16.96 3.69 -60.64
N GLY A 94 17.39 3.76 -59.38
CA GLY A 94 18.44 4.68 -58.93
C GLY A 94 18.01 6.14 -58.72
N ASP A 95 16.71 6.46 -58.82
CA ASP A 95 16.22 7.83 -58.53
C ASP A 95 16.15 8.09 -57.01
N VAL A 96 17.30 8.47 -56.44
CA VAL A 96 17.41 8.81 -55.02
C VAL A 96 16.74 10.16 -54.70
N ALA A 97 16.60 11.05 -55.69
CA ALA A 97 16.03 12.38 -55.50
C ALA A 97 14.51 12.33 -55.30
N ASN A 98 13.83 11.39 -55.97
CA ASN A 98 12.40 11.17 -55.86
C ASN A 98 12.10 9.72 -55.43
N PRO A 99 12.14 9.42 -54.11
CA PRO A 99 11.74 8.11 -53.61
C PRO A 99 10.34 7.75 -54.08
N PHE A 100 10.16 6.52 -54.55
CA PHE A 100 8.86 6.04 -55.02
C PHE A 100 7.83 5.98 -53.88
N LEU A 101 8.25 5.51 -52.71
CA LEU A 101 7.47 5.52 -51.48
C LEU A 101 8.38 5.47 -50.24
N PHE A 102 7.79 5.62 -49.06
CA PHE A 102 8.49 5.41 -47.79
C PHE A 102 7.92 4.19 -47.07
N LEU A 103 8.77 3.20 -46.82
CA LEU A 103 8.47 2.09 -45.93
C LEU A 103 8.63 2.57 -44.49
N THR A 104 7.51 2.74 -43.79
CA THR A 104 7.50 3.12 -42.36
C THR A 104 7.43 1.85 -41.52
N LEU A 105 8.41 1.67 -40.64
CA LEU A 105 8.39 0.58 -39.66
C LEU A 105 8.09 1.18 -38.29
N ILE A 106 7.25 0.52 -37.49
CA ILE A 106 6.96 0.90 -36.11
C ILE A 106 7.33 -0.29 -35.23
N GLY A 107 8.32 -0.09 -34.37
CA GLY A 107 8.72 -1.08 -33.37
C GLY A 107 8.65 -0.47 -31.98
N VAL A 108 7.95 -1.12 -31.06
CA VAL A 108 7.82 -0.67 -29.67
C VAL A 108 8.44 -1.70 -28.75
N LEU A 109 9.45 -1.29 -27.98
CA LEU A 109 9.94 -2.08 -26.85
C LEU A 109 9.56 -1.36 -25.56
N GLU A 110 8.70 -2.00 -24.77
CA GLU A 110 8.34 -1.50 -23.45
C GLU A 110 9.38 -1.90 -22.42
N LYS A 111 9.57 -1.03 -21.42
CA LYS A 111 10.38 -1.37 -20.26
C LYS A 111 9.58 -2.33 -19.38
N PRO A 112 10.17 -3.41 -18.84
CA PRO A 112 9.52 -4.21 -17.81
C PRO A 112 9.03 -3.32 -16.67
N ALA A 113 7.81 -3.59 -16.22
CA ALA A 113 7.16 -2.83 -15.17
C ALA A 113 6.36 -3.76 -14.27
N ILE A 114 6.53 -3.57 -12.96
CA ILE A 114 5.71 -4.17 -11.92
C ILE A 114 4.92 -3.06 -11.24
N THR A 115 3.63 -3.30 -11.06
CA THR A 115 2.72 -2.41 -10.32
C THR A 115 2.06 -3.18 -9.19
N PHE A 116 1.81 -2.51 -8.07
CA PHE A 116 1.26 -3.11 -6.85
C PHE A 116 -0.15 -2.61 -6.61
N ASP A 117 -1.04 -3.53 -6.22
CA ASP A 117 -2.35 -3.23 -5.66
C ASP A 117 -2.50 -3.93 -4.30
N PRO A 118 -2.49 -3.19 -3.17
CA PRO A 118 -2.38 -1.73 -3.07
C PRO A 118 -0.96 -1.21 -3.36
N ALA A 119 -0.84 0.07 -3.74
CA ALA A 119 0.45 0.71 -4.04
C ALA A 119 1.31 1.05 -2.80
N ALA A 120 0.70 1.00 -1.61
CA ALA A 120 1.34 1.10 -0.31
C ALA A 120 0.49 0.33 0.71
N ILE A 121 1.12 -0.28 1.70
CA ILE A 121 0.45 -1.10 2.70
C ILE A 121 0.56 -0.45 4.07
N SER A 122 -0.58 -0.28 4.73
CA SER A 122 -0.66 0.02 6.16
C SER A 122 -1.41 -1.12 6.85
N LEU A 123 -0.68 -1.90 7.63
CA LEU A 123 -1.24 -3.03 8.37
C LEU A 123 -1.92 -2.54 9.65
N THR A 124 -3.02 -3.21 10.04
CA THR A 124 -3.66 -2.95 11.33
C THR A 124 -2.66 -3.15 12.44
N PRO A 125 -2.55 -2.22 13.40
CA PRO A 125 -1.75 -2.45 14.59
C PRO A 125 -2.24 -3.69 15.35
N VAL A 126 -1.33 -4.56 15.73
CA VAL A 126 -1.64 -5.83 16.40
C VAL A 126 -1.09 -5.87 17.82
N PRO A 127 -1.71 -6.66 18.71
CA PRO A 127 -1.09 -6.99 19.98
C PRO A 127 0.19 -7.81 19.81
N LEU A 128 1.07 -7.75 20.81
CA LEU A 128 2.30 -8.56 20.86
C LEU A 128 1.99 -10.06 20.66
N GLY A 129 2.77 -10.71 19.78
CA GLY A 129 2.65 -12.14 19.47
C GLY A 129 1.40 -12.53 18.68
N LEU A 130 0.60 -11.57 18.25
CA LEU A 130 -0.44 -11.75 17.25
C LEU A 130 0.01 -11.20 15.89
N PHE A 131 -0.72 -11.56 14.85
CA PHE A 131 -0.35 -11.21 13.48
C PHE A 131 -1.47 -10.50 12.75
N SER A 132 -1.08 -9.69 11.77
CA SER A 132 -1.99 -9.17 10.73
C SER A 132 -1.47 -9.60 9.37
N SER A 133 -2.38 -9.75 8.41
CA SER A 133 -2.01 -10.10 7.05
C SER A 133 -2.88 -9.41 6.03
N ILE A 134 -2.30 -9.12 4.86
CA ILE A 134 -2.99 -8.51 3.73
C ILE A 134 -2.63 -9.27 2.45
N ILE A 135 -3.58 -9.30 1.52
CA ILE A 135 -3.35 -9.79 0.16
C ILE A 135 -2.96 -8.60 -0.70
N MET A 136 -1.87 -8.74 -1.44
CA MET A 136 -1.43 -7.80 -2.46
C MET A 136 -1.34 -8.50 -3.81
N VAL A 137 -1.68 -7.78 -4.87
CA VAL A 137 -1.57 -8.25 -6.25
C VAL A 137 -0.47 -7.46 -6.93
N MET A 138 0.47 -8.16 -7.55
CA MET A 138 1.48 -7.58 -8.41
C MET A 138 1.10 -7.83 -9.86
N ALA A 139 1.05 -6.78 -10.67
CA ALA A 139 0.84 -6.90 -12.11
C ALA A 139 2.17 -6.66 -12.83
N LEU A 140 2.69 -7.71 -13.45
CA LEU A 140 3.94 -7.75 -14.19
C LEU A 140 3.64 -7.57 -15.69
N SER A 141 4.35 -6.66 -16.34
CA SER A 141 4.14 -6.29 -17.74
C SER A 141 5.46 -5.93 -18.43
N GLY A 142 5.49 -6.02 -19.77
CA GLY A 142 6.67 -5.66 -20.55
C GLY A 142 7.84 -6.66 -20.48
N TYR A 143 7.68 -7.81 -19.82
CA TYR A 143 8.69 -8.86 -19.78
C TYR A 143 8.68 -9.66 -21.09
N ARG A 144 9.67 -9.45 -21.95
CA ARG A 144 9.78 -10.12 -23.28
C ARG A 144 10.71 -11.33 -23.29
N ARG A 145 11.38 -11.60 -22.18
CA ARG A 145 12.29 -12.72 -21.97
C ARG A 145 12.03 -13.28 -20.58
N PRO A 146 12.34 -14.56 -20.34
CA PRO A 146 12.23 -15.12 -19.00
C PRO A 146 13.07 -14.30 -18.03
N ALA A 147 12.51 -14.00 -16.86
CA ALA A 147 13.19 -13.27 -15.80
C ALA A 147 12.84 -13.87 -14.44
N GLU A 148 13.79 -13.86 -13.52
CA GLU A 148 13.55 -14.31 -12.15
C GLU A 148 13.32 -13.10 -11.24
N LEU A 149 12.26 -13.14 -10.43
CA LEU A 149 11.92 -12.12 -9.45
C LEU A 149 12.35 -12.60 -8.05
N SER A 150 13.15 -11.81 -7.35
CA SER A 150 13.50 -12.03 -5.94
C SER A 150 12.87 -10.95 -5.05
N LEU A 151 12.77 -11.24 -3.76
CA LEU A 151 12.26 -10.33 -2.74
C LEU A 151 13.30 -10.17 -1.63
N HIS A 152 13.58 -8.92 -1.27
CA HIS A 152 14.36 -8.57 -0.11
C HIS A 152 13.45 -7.99 0.97
N LEU A 153 13.37 -8.71 2.09
CA LEU A 153 12.68 -8.26 3.30
C LEU A 153 13.68 -7.51 4.20
N PRO A 154 13.41 -6.24 4.55
CA PRO A 154 14.29 -5.49 5.43
C PRO A 154 14.17 -5.97 6.88
N GLU A 155 15.30 -6.00 7.59
CA GLU A 155 15.32 -6.11 9.05
C GLU A 155 14.97 -4.75 9.67
N VAL A 156 14.32 -4.78 10.83
CA VAL A 156 13.88 -3.59 11.56
C VAL A 156 14.64 -3.50 12.87
N GLU A 157 15.17 -2.31 13.18
CA GLU A 157 15.85 -2.04 14.45
C GLU A 157 14.85 -1.68 15.56
N CYS A 158 14.93 -2.39 16.67
CA CYS A 158 14.17 -2.14 17.90
C CYS A 158 14.81 -1.01 18.73
N GLU A 159 14.08 -0.50 19.73
CA GLU A 159 14.61 0.55 20.64
C GLU A 159 15.88 0.13 21.40
N ASP A 160 16.08 -1.17 21.63
CA ASP A 160 17.27 -1.72 22.28
C ASP A 160 18.46 -1.95 21.32
N GLY A 161 18.30 -1.60 20.05
CA GLY A 161 19.29 -1.79 18.98
C GLY A 161 19.33 -3.21 18.41
N SER A 162 18.43 -4.11 18.84
CA SER A 162 18.31 -5.44 18.23
C SER A 162 17.64 -5.37 16.86
N LEU A 163 18.04 -6.24 15.94
CA LEU A 163 17.43 -6.37 14.61
C LEU A 163 16.43 -7.54 14.60
N VAL A 164 15.25 -7.30 14.05
CA VAL A 164 14.17 -8.30 13.92
C VAL A 164 13.64 -8.36 12.49
N SER A 165 13.11 -9.51 12.10
CA SER A 165 12.51 -9.74 10.77
C SER A 165 11.02 -10.06 10.91
N PRO A 166 10.17 -9.04 11.14
CA PRO A 166 8.78 -9.26 11.55
C PRO A 166 7.84 -9.51 10.36
N LEU A 167 8.35 -9.40 9.12
CA LEU A 167 7.58 -9.56 7.89
C LEU A 167 7.85 -10.94 7.27
N SER A 168 6.82 -11.55 6.72
CA SER A 168 6.92 -12.74 5.87
C SER A 168 5.97 -12.63 4.69
N VAL A 169 6.38 -13.15 3.53
CA VAL A 169 5.58 -13.13 2.29
C VAL A 169 5.38 -14.54 1.80
N LYS A 170 4.14 -14.84 1.41
CA LYS A 170 3.70 -16.14 0.91
C LYS A 170 2.95 -16.02 -0.39
N HIS A 171 2.94 -17.09 -1.17
CA HIS A 171 2.02 -17.26 -2.30
C HIS A 171 0.59 -17.53 -1.81
N GLU A 172 -0.37 -17.47 -2.73
CA GLU A 172 -1.78 -17.78 -2.47
C GLU A 172 -1.99 -19.20 -1.90
N ASP A 173 -1.14 -20.16 -2.28
CA ASP A 173 -1.13 -21.53 -1.77
C ASP A 173 -0.47 -21.68 -0.38
N ASN A 174 -0.10 -20.56 0.26
CA ASN A 174 0.62 -20.46 1.54
C ASN A 174 2.06 -21.00 1.54
N THR A 175 2.66 -21.26 0.38
CA THR A 175 4.10 -21.51 0.28
C THR A 175 4.90 -20.22 0.48
N THR A 176 6.10 -20.32 1.07
CA THR A 176 6.99 -19.16 1.26
C THR A 176 7.43 -18.63 -0.10
N PHE A 177 7.43 -17.32 -0.26
CA PHE A 177 7.97 -16.70 -1.46
C PHE A 177 9.51 -16.79 -1.44
N GLU A 178 10.09 -17.67 -2.26
CA GLU A 178 11.54 -17.80 -2.46
C GLU A 178 12.02 -17.18 -3.78
N GLY A 179 11.07 -16.79 -4.63
CA GLY A 179 11.29 -16.19 -5.93
C GLY A 179 10.15 -16.55 -6.88
N TYR A 180 10.12 -15.91 -8.05
CA TYR A 180 9.11 -16.19 -9.06
C TYR A 180 9.67 -16.09 -10.48
N SER A 181 9.49 -17.14 -11.26
CA SER A 181 9.89 -17.15 -12.67
C SER A 181 8.81 -16.47 -13.52
N ILE A 182 9.19 -15.36 -14.14
CA ILE A 182 8.34 -14.55 -15.00
C ILE A 182 8.42 -15.08 -16.42
N GLU A 183 7.31 -15.61 -16.92
CA GLU A 183 7.18 -16.02 -18.31
C GLU A 183 7.08 -14.80 -19.25
N PRO A 184 7.65 -14.89 -20.47
CA PRO A 184 7.53 -13.83 -21.47
C PRO A 184 6.08 -13.51 -21.82
N CYS A 185 5.72 -12.23 -21.77
CA CYS A 185 4.47 -11.71 -22.31
C CYS A 185 4.48 -11.88 -23.84
N GLN A 186 3.43 -12.49 -24.39
CA GLN A 186 3.28 -12.67 -25.84
C GLN A 186 2.73 -11.40 -26.49
N ASP A 187 1.92 -10.62 -25.75
CA ASP A 187 1.31 -9.38 -26.21
C ASP A 187 1.82 -8.17 -25.41
N ILE A 188 1.68 -6.95 -25.95
CA ILE A 188 1.99 -5.67 -25.30
C ILE A 188 1.06 -5.42 -24.11
N ASP A 189 -0.23 -5.69 -24.27
CA ASP A 189 -1.22 -5.41 -23.23
C ASP A 189 -1.34 -6.54 -22.18
N GLN A 190 -0.63 -7.66 -22.38
CA GLN A 190 -0.71 -8.81 -21.48
C GLN A 190 0.02 -8.51 -20.16
N LYS A 191 -0.70 -8.71 -19.05
CA LYS A 191 -0.14 -8.63 -17.70
C LYS A 191 -0.24 -9.99 -17.01
N THR A 192 0.85 -10.41 -16.39
CA THR A 192 0.84 -11.55 -15.47
C THR A 192 0.51 -11.04 -14.09
N LEU A 193 -0.47 -11.66 -13.42
CA LEU A 193 -0.87 -11.29 -12.07
C LEU A 193 -0.28 -12.29 -11.08
N LEU A 194 0.38 -11.78 -10.05
CA LEU A 194 0.95 -12.55 -8.96
C LEU A 194 0.33 -12.09 -7.64
N THR A 195 -0.47 -12.97 -7.03
CA THR A 195 -1.11 -12.73 -5.74
C THR A 195 -0.22 -13.20 -4.62
N LEU A 196 0.11 -12.29 -3.70
CA LEU A 196 0.95 -12.56 -2.54
C LEU A 196 0.23 -12.19 -1.24
N LYS A 197 0.55 -12.89 -0.17
CA LYS A 197 0.08 -12.61 1.19
C LYS A 197 1.25 -12.12 2.03
N LEU A 198 1.19 -10.86 2.45
CA LEU A 198 2.12 -10.28 3.43
C LEU A 198 1.57 -10.51 4.83
N LYS A 199 2.40 -11.01 5.73
CA LYS A 199 2.09 -11.21 7.15
C LYS A 199 3.10 -10.43 8.01
N PHE A 200 2.60 -9.75 9.03
CA PHE A 200 3.38 -9.10 10.08
C PHE A 200 3.09 -9.74 11.43
N GLU A 201 4.12 -10.04 12.21
CA GLU A 201 4.02 -10.59 13.57
C GLU A 201 5.27 -10.18 14.38
N CYS A 202 5.08 -9.75 15.62
CA CYS A 202 6.19 -9.40 16.50
C CYS A 202 5.81 -9.52 17.98
N ASP A 203 6.70 -10.10 18.78
CA ASP A 203 6.53 -10.29 20.23
C ASP A 203 6.97 -9.07 21.07
N ILE A 204 7.51 -8.03 20.42
CA ILE A 204 8.07 -6.84 21.06
C ILE A 204 7.32 -5.61 20.52
N PRO A 205 7.10 -4.56 21.34
CA PRO A 205 6.56 -3.30 20.86
C PRO A 205 7.44 -2.72 19.76
N LEU A 206 6.87 -2.51 18.58
CA LEU A 206 7.61 -2.14 17.38
C LEU A 206 6.68 -1.38 16.43
N SER A 207 7.12 -0.21 15.94
CA SER A 207 6.44 0.55 14.90
C SER A 207 7.45 1.01 13.86
N PHE A 208 7.19 0.72 12.58
CA PHE A 208 8.13 1.04 11.51
C PHE A 208 7.41 1.30 10.19
N GLU A 209 8.16 1.95 9.29
CA GLU A 209 7.87 2.06 7.87
C GLU A 209 9.11 1.59 7.09
N VAL A 210 8.93 0.63 6.19
CA VAL A 210 10.01 0.04 5.39
C VAL A 210 9.57 -0.17 3.95
N LEU A 211 10.53 -0.41 3.06
CA LEU A 211 10.29 -0.74 1.66
C LEU A 211 10.55 -2.23 1.43
N LEU A 212 9.55 -2.96 0.92
CA LEU A 212 9.78 -4.26 0.32
C LEU A 212 10.39 -4.04 -1.06
N VAL A 213 11.56 -4.63 -1.30
CA VAL A 213 12.28 -4.45 -2.57
C VAL A 213 12.18 -5.74 -3.37
N PHE A 214 11.48 -5.67 -4.50
CA PHE A 214 11.46 -6.70 -5.52
C PHE A 214 12.51 -6.39 -6.57
N GLU A 215 13.41 -7.33 -6.83
CA GLU A 215 14.46 -7.18 -7.84
C GLU A 215 14.27 -8.27 -8.91
N ASP A 216 14.24 -7.87 -10.18
CA ASP A 216 14.26 -8.84 -11.28
C ASP A 216 15.68 -9.14 -11.75
N SER A 217 15.87 -10.28 -12.41
CA SER A 217 17.16 -10.70 -12.95
C SER A 217 17.67 -9.80 -14.10
N LEU A 218 16.90 -8.78 -14.51
CA LEU A 218 17.30 -7.76 -15.47
C LEU A 218 17.90 -6.52 -14.77
N GLY A 219 17.92 -6.51 -13.43
CA GLY A 219 18.46 -5.44 -12.60
C GLY A 219 17.47 -4.31 -12.32
N ASN A 220 16.18 -4.49 -12.60
CA ASN A 220 15.15 -3.52 -12.20
C ASN A 220 14.74 -3.76 -10.75
N ARG A 221 14.51 -2.67 -10.03
CA ARG A 221 14.04 -2.66 -8.64
C ARG A 221 12.68 -2.01 -8.54
N TYR A 222 11.80 -2.61 -7.76
CA TYR A 222 10.44 -2.16 -7.50
C TYR A 222 10.19 -2.14 -6.00
N GLU A 223 9.73 -1.01 -5.49
CA GLU A 223 9.63 -0.74 -4.06
C GLU A 223 8.16 -0.64 -3.65
N LEU A 224 7.79 -1.34 -2.58
CA LEU A 224 6.46 -1.27 -1.98
C LEU A 224 6.57 -0.81 -0.51
N PRO A 225 6.06 0.38 -0.16
CA PRO A 225 6.03 0.85 1.22
C PRO A 225 5.11 0.01 2.10
N VAL A 226 5.58 -0.34 3.28
CA VAL A 226 4.86 -1.10 4.30
C VAL A 226 5.03 -0.43 5.66
N THR A 227 3.91 -0.09 6.29
CA THR A 227 3.85 0.35 7.69
C THR A 227 3.18 -0.73 8.54
N ALA A 228 3.78 -1.04 9.69
CA ALA A 228 3.23 -2.00 10.64
C ALA A 228 3.50 -1.57 12.08
N THR A 229 2.67 -2.04 13.02
CA THR A 229 2.84 -1.75 14.44
C THR A 229 2.40 -2.93 15.28
N SER A 230 3.27 -3.40 16.17
CA SER A 230 2.95 -4.32 17.26
C SER A 230 3.08 -3.54 18.57
N ASP A 231 2.08 -3.66 19.46
CA ASP A 231 2.05 -2.90 20.71
C ASP A 231 1.33 -3.70 21.81
N ASN A 232 1.50 -3.32 23.07
CA ASN A 232 0.72 -3.84 24.20
C ASN A 232 -0.34 -2.84 24.70
N CYS A 233 -0.57 -1.77 23.95
CA CYS A 233 -1.52 -0.72 24.30
C CYS A 233 -2.88 -0.93 23.63
N LEU A 234 -3.95 -1.03 24.45
CA LEU A 234 -5.33 -1.10 23.96
C LEU A 234 -5.67 0.09 23.04
N LEU A 235 -5.11 1.28 23.27
CA LEU A 235 -5.36 2.46 22.45
C LEU A 235 -4.81 2.31 21.02
N THR A 236 -3.73 1.54 20.86
CA THR A 236 -3.11 1.25 19.57
C THR A 236 -3.80 0.05 18.92
N CYS A 237 -4.09 -0.99 19.70
CA CYS A 237 -4.57 -2.29 19.19
C CYS A 237 -6.11 -2.43 19.16
N TYR A 238 -6.88 -1.43 19.60
CA TYR A 238 -8.35 -1.55 19.61
C TYR A 238 -8.96 -1.90 18.24
N PRO A 239 -8.43 -1.47 17.07
CA PRO A 239 -9.04 -1.85 15.79
C PRO A 239 -8.93 -3.35 15.55
N PHE A 240 -7.79 -3.95 15.91
CA PHE A 240 -7.60 -5.39 15.86
C PHE A 240 -8.54 -6.11 16.83
N ILE A 241 -8.62 -5.67 18.08
CA ILE A 241 -9.46 -6.30 19.11
C ILE A 241 -10.95 -6.21 18.73
N ALA A 242 -11.38 -5.09 18.16
CA ALA A 242 -12.75 -4.89 17.68
C ALA A 242 -13.12 -5.93 16.60
N GLN A 243 -12.21 -6.17 15.65
CA GLN A 243 -12.40 -7.12 14.55
C GLN A 243 -12.36 -8.58 15.03
N HIS A 244 -11.54 -8.88 16.04
CA HIS A 244 -11.29 -10.25 16.51
C HIS A 244 -11.92 -10.54 17.88
N ARG A 245 -12.96 -9.79 18.26
CA ARG A 245 -13.64 -9.92 19.58
C ARG A 245 -14.25 -11.29 19.84
N MET A 246 -14.50 -12.07 18.80
CA MET A 246 -15.02 -13.43 18.88
C MET A 246 -13.91 -14.49 18.90
N ASP A 247 -12.69 -14.11 18.53
CA ASP A 247 -11.53 -14.99 18.46
C ASP A 247 -10.69 -14.88 19.73
N HIS A 248 -10.66 -13.69 20.33
CA HIS A 248 -9.84 -13.36 21.48
C HIS A 248 -10.64 -12.73 22.62
N GLN A 249 -10.24 -13.07 23.86
CA GLN A 249 -10.72 -12.46 25.10
C GLN A 249 -9.55 -11.90 25.91
N ILE A 250 -9.80 -10.83 26.65
CA ILE A 250 -8.82 -10.23 27.57
C ILE A 250 -9.10 -10.77 28.97
N VAL A 251 -8.14 -11.49 29.56
CA VAL A 251 -8.26 -12.09 30.90
C VAL A 251 -7.20 -11.49 31.82
N CYS A 252 -7.56 -11.17 33.05
CA CYS A 252 -6.58 -10.80 34.08
C CYS A 252 -6.08 -12.08 34.76
N GLU A 253 -4.80 -12.42 34.62
CA GLU A 253 -4.23 -13.60 35.26
C GLU A 253 -4.03 -13.35 36.77
N GLU A 254 -4.89 -13.90 37.63
CA GLU A 254 -4.74 -13.79 39.08
C GLU A 254 -3.48 -14.56 39.55
N GLY A 255 -2.48 -13.84 40.08
CA GLY A 255 -1.34 -14.45 40.80
C GLY A 255 0.07 -14.08 40.33
N LYS A 256 0.23 -13.40 39.20
CA LYS A 256 1.54 -12.82 38.81
C LYS A 256 1.64 -11.37 39.30
N ILE A 257 2.53 -11.15 40.26
CA ILE A 257 2.83 -9.82 40.80
C ILE A 257 3.66 -9.04 39.75
N LEU A 258 3.21 -7.83 39.40
CA LEU A 258 3.99 -6.87 38.61
C LEU A 258 5.38 -6.67 39.25
N ARG A 259 6.46 -6.86 38.48
CA ARG A 259 7.81 -6.47 38.94
C ARG A 259 8.01 -4.95 39.03
N SER A 260 7.04 -4.15 38.58
CA SER A 260 7.09 -2.70 38.60
C SER A 260 5.91 -2.08 39.36
N LEU A 261 6.03 -2.05 40.68
CA LEU A 261 5.71 -0.93 41.58
C LEU A 261 5.71 -1.49 43.01
N ARG A 262 6.85 -1.38 43.71
CA ARG A 262 6.83 -1.45 45.18
C ARG A 262 6.15 -0.19 45.71
N ARG A 263 4.81 -0.18 45.76
CA ARG A 263 4.08 0.73 46.65
C ARG A 263 3.77 -0.01 47.94
N THR A 264 4.34 0.52 49.01
CA THR A 264 4.12 0.08 50.38
C THR A 264 2.67 0.26 50.80
N SER A 265 2.19 -0.73 51.55
CA SER A 265 1.04 -0.75 52.46
C SER A 265 -0.37 -0.97 51.89
N SER A 266 -1.01 -1.97 52.52
CA SER A 266 -2.46 -2.21 52.66
C SER A 266 -3.22 -2.86 51.50
N GLY A 267 -3.38 -4.20 51.60
CA GLY A 267 -4.69 -4.85 51.52
C GLY A 267 -5.41 -4.96 50.16
N ASN A 268 -4.82 -4.58 49.04
CA ASN A 268 -5.49 -4.69 47.74
C ASN A 268 -5.15 -5.99 47.01
N ARG A 269 -6.20 -6.71 46.59
CA ARG A 269 -6.13 -7.80 45.60
C ARG A 269 -5.22 -7.35 44.45
N SER A 270 -4.15 -8.08 44.20
CA SER A 270 -3.28 -7.82 43.05
C SER A 270 -4.10 -8.05 41.79
N VAL A 271 -4.50 -6.98 41.12
CA VAL A 271 -5.09 -7.06 39.78
C VAL A 271 -4.01 -7.64 38.87
N GLY A 272 -4.29 -8.79 38.26
CA GLY A 272 -3.37 -9.50 37.37
C GLY A 272 -3.03 -8.72 36.11
N GLU A 273 -1.99 -9.14 35.39
CA GLU A 273 -1.68 -8.59 34.07
C GLU A 273 -2.78 -8.97 33.07
N PRO A 274 -3.33 -8.00 32.31
CA PRO A 274 -4.30 -8.31 31.27
C PRO A 274 -3.58 -8.99 30.10
N ILE A 275 -3.98 -10.22 29.78
CA ILE A 275 -3.45 -11.01 28.66
C ILE A 275 -4.54 -11.26 27.63
N ILE A 276 -4.18 -11.17 26.35
CA ILE A 276 -5.06 -11.56 25.25
C ILE A 276 -4.93 -13.08 25.06
N THR A 277 -6.06 -13.79 25.12
CA THR A 277 -6.12 -15.25 24.98
C THR A 277 -7.18 -15.65 23.98
N ASN A 278 -6.96 -16.76 23.27
CA ASN A 278 -7.96 -17.29 22.34
C ASN A 278 -9.20 -17.77 23.11
N ILE A 279 -10.38 -17.49 22.56
CA ILE A 279 -11.63 -18.03 23.09
C ILE A 279 -11.68 -19.51 22.73
N ALA A 280 -11.31 -20.37 23.69
CA ALA A 280 -11.52 -21.81 23.53
C ALA A 280 -13.03 -22.10 23.52
N THR A 281 -13.53 -22.72 22.46
CA THR A 281 -14.87 -23.33 22.49
C THR A 281 -14.90 -24.34 23.64
N PRO A 282 -15.88 -24.27 24.57
CA PRO A 282 -15.78 -24.97 25.83
C PRO A 282 -15.90 -26.48 25.61
N THR A 283 -14.78 -27.21 25.71
CA THR A 283 -14.83 -28.61 26.14
C THR A 283 -15.19 -28.58 27.63
N LYS A 284 -16.32 -29.22 27.94
CA LYS A 284 -16.98 -29.25 29.25
C LYS A 284 -16.00 -29.43 30.41
N SER A 285 -15.60 -28.33 31.06
CA SER A 285 -15.15 -28.37 32.45
C SER A 285 -15.23 -26.98 33.10
N ARG A 286 -16.11 -26.91 34.10
CA ARG A 286 -16.21 -25.98 35.25
C ARG A 286 -16.35 -24.47 34.96
N PRO A 287 -17.41 -23.80 35.48
CA PRO A 287 -17.58 -22.37 35.32
C PRO A 287 -16.58 -21.63 36.21
N SER A 288 -15.62 -20.93 35.59
CA SER A 288 -14.81 -19.92 36.28
C SER A 288 -15.59 -18.61 36.31
N THR A 289 -15.98 -18.15 37.51
CA THR A 289 -16.77 -16.93 37.75
C THR A 289 -15.95 -15.62 37.67
N SER A 290 -14.79 -15.59 37.02
CA SER A 290 -13.92 -14.40 36.96
C SER A 290 -13.58 -13.93 35.53
N ALA A 291 -14.23 -14.47 34.50
CA ALA A 291 -14.10 -13.94 33.15
C ALA A 291 -14.91 -12.65 33.06
N THR A 292 -14.27 -11.49 33.28
CA THR A 292 -14.84 -10.21 32.89
C THR A 292 -15.04 -10.27 31.38
N MET A 293 -16.29 -10.43 30.94
CA MET A 293 -16.62 -10.34 29.53
C MET A 293 -16.10 -9.01 28.99
N SER A 294 -15.69 -8.99 27.73
CA SER A 294 -15.29 -7.81 26.94
C SER A 294 -16.43 -6.79 26.73
N GLN A 295 -17.39 -6.73 27.64
CA GLN A 295 -18.42 -5.71 27.73
C GLN A 295 -17.87 -4.61 28.61
N PHE A 296 -17.71 -3.41 28.06
CA PHE A 296 -17.40 -2.22 28.83
C PHE A 296 -18.66 -1.79 29.61
N GLU A 297 -19.10 -2.63 30.55
CA GLU A 297 -20.27 -2.33 31.36
C GLU A 297 -20.05 -1.03 32.15
N VAL A 298 -21.11 -0.22 32.17
CA VAL A 298 -21.13 1.10 32.80
C VAL A 298 -21.04 0.92 34.31
N SER A 299 -19.82 0.97 34.86
CA SER A 299 -19.65 1.30 36.27
C SER A 299 -20.06 2.75 36.46
N SER A 300 -21.23 2.97 37.06
CA SER A 300 -21.78 4.29 37.36
C SER A 300 -20.94 4.97 38.44
N SER A 301 -19.86 5.66 38.07
CA SER A 301 -19.36 6.76 38.89
C SER A 301 -20.23 7.98 38.59
N ALA A 302 -21.05 8.36 39.57
CA ALA A 302 -21.84 9.57 39.50
C ALA A 302 -20.90 10.77 39.34
N TYR A 303 -21.05 11.50 38.23
CA TYR A 303 -20.55 12.85 38.10
C TYR A 303 -21.76 13.74 37.81
N GLU A 304 -22.05 14.66 38.73
CA GLU A 304 -23.01 15.74 38.50
C GLU A 304 -22.53 16.55 37.30
N SER A 305 -23.27 16.44 36.21
CA SER A 305 -23.19 17.37 35.09
C SER A 305 -23.50 18.77 35.61
N SER A 306 -22.46 19.57 35.85
CA SER A 306 -22.65 21.02 35.94
C SER A 306 -22.98 21.51 34.52
N GLU A 307 -24.28 21.63 34.28
CA GLU A 307 -24.85 22.23 33.08
C GLU A 307 -24.28 23.65 32.92
N ALA A 308 -23.52 23.86 31.84
CA ALA A 308 -23.39 25.20 31.29
C ALA A 308 -24.75 25.55 30.69
N SER A 309 -25.34 26.61 31.25
CA SER A 309 -26.71 27.08 31.08
C SER A 309 -27.11 27.21 29.62
N SER A 310 -28.20 26.54 29.23
CA SER A 310 -29.08 26.97 28.15
C SER A 310 -30.48 26.45 28.46
N GLU A 311 -31.43 27.38 28.52
CA GLU A 311 -32.74 27.26 29.16
C GLU A 311 -33.63 26.13 28.62
N SER A 312 -34.45 25.65 29.56
CA SER A 312 -35.40 24.55 29.53
C SER A 312 -36.53 24.65 28.50
N ILE A 313 -36.90 23.51 27.91
CA ILE A 313 -38.31 23.13 27.72
C ILE A 313 -38.47 21.64 28.08
N LEU A 314 -39.26 21.38 29.11
CA LEU A 314 -39.65 20.04 29.58
C LEU A 314 -40.76 19.45 28.68
N HIS A 315 -40.64 18.17 28.31
CA HIS A 315 -41.79 17.27 28.22
C HIS A 315 -41.38 15.80 28.42
N ASP A 316 -41.94 15.25 29.49
CA ASP A 316 -42.56 13.94 29.73
C ASP A 316 -42.25 12.73 28.82
N GLY A 317 -42.21 11.57 29.48
CA GLY A 317 -41.72 10.30 28.97
C GLY A 317 -42.40 9.75 27.72
N GLY A 318 -41.61 9.05 26.92
CA GLY A 318 -42.10 8.25 25.81
C GLY A 318 -41.09 8.08 24.68
N GLN A 319 -40.69 6.82 24.46
CA GLN A 319 -40.10 6.28 23.23
C GLN A 319 -38.74 6.85 22.78
N ARG A 320 -37.75 5.95 22.71
CA ARG A 320 -36.52 6.09 21.91
C ARG A 320 -36.88 6.48 20.47
N LYS A 321 -36.89 7.77 20.16
CA LYS A 321 -36.89 8.24 18.77
C LYS A 321 -35.45 8.37 18.30
N ARG A 322 -35.06 7.35 17.54
CA ARG A 322 -33.95 7.31 16.59
C ARG A 322 -33.89 8.63 15.82
N ALA A 323 -32.91 9.49 16.11
CA ALA A 323 -32.61 10.65 15.30
C ALA A 323 -31.84 10.15 14.06
N VAL A 324 -32.59 9.94 12.98
CA VAL A 324 -32.06 9.62 11.66
C VAL A 324 -31.34 10.84 11.12
N ASN A 325 -30.01 10.90 11.29
CA ASN A 325 -29.19 11.80 10.51
C ASN A 325 -28.96 11.16 9.14
N LYS A 326 -29.70 11.66 8.15
CA LYS A 326 -29.63 11.28 6.75
C LYS A 326 -28.27 11.71 6.18
N ALA A 327 -27.24 10.90 6.37
CA ALA A 327 -25.96 11.05 5.68
C ALA A 327 -26.05 10.43 4.29
N TYR A 328 -25.69 11.21 3.27
CA TYR A 328 -25.68 10.83 1.87
C TYR A 328 -24.84 9.55 1.66
N LYS A 329 -25.48 8.53 1.10
CA LYS A 329 -24.83 7.33 0.55
C LYS A 329 -23.84 7.74 -0.54
N SER A 330 -22.56 7.71 -0.23
CA SER A 330 -21.48 7.73 -1.23
C SER A 330 -20.60 6.50 -1.02
N TYR A 331 -21.12 5.34 -1.40
CA TYR A 331 -20.42 4.05 -1.33
C TYR A 331 -19.09 4.04 -2.11
N SER A 332 -18.89 4.97 -3.06
CA SER A 332 -17.69 5.02 -3.90
C SER A 332 -16.42 5.49 -3.19
N ASN A 333 -16.52 6.25 -2.09
CA ASN A 333 -15.33 6.84 -1.43
C ASN A 333 -14.74 5.95 -0.32
N ALA A 334 -15.57 5.09 0.31
CA ALA A 334 -15.13 4.21 1.38
C ALA A 334 -14.14 3.15 0.89
N GLU A 335 -14.29 2.68 -0.35
CA GLU A 335 -13.42 1.66 -0.92
C GLU A 335 -12.08 2.21 -1.39
N ALA A 336 -12.04 3.46 -1.86
CA ALA A 336 -10.80 4.18 -2.13
C ALA A 336 -10.05 4.51 -0.83
N ALA A 337 -10.77 4.93 0.21
CA ALA A 337 -10.19 5.15 1.54
C ALA A 337 -9.66 3.85 2.16
N ARG A 338 -10.37 2.72 2.04
CA ARG A 338 -9.89 1.39 2.44
C ARG A 338 -8.66 0.94 1.66
N ARG A 339 -8.57 1.26 0.37
CA ARG A 339 -7.38 0.98 -0.46
C ARG A 339 -6.17 1.84 -0.08
N SER A 340 -6.39 3.07 0.41
CA SER A 340 -5.32 4.02 0.75
C SER A 340 -4.91 4.04 2.22
N LEU A 341 -5.82 3.74 3.15
CA LEU A 341 -5.63 3.79 4.61
C LEU A 341 -5.75 2.40 5.25
N GLY A 342 -6.06 1.36 4.47
CA GLY A 342 -6.22 0.00 4.97
C GLY A 342 -7.30 -0.08 6.05
N SER A 343 -6.91 -0.63 7.20
CA SER A 343 -7.74 -0.79 8.40
C SER A 343 -7.82 0.43 9.31
N ALA A 344 -7.14 1.54 8.97
CA ALA A 344 -7.29 2.81 9.68
C ALA A 344 -8.64 3.51 9.37
N VAL A 345 -9.46 2.93 8.49
CA VAL A 345 -10.83 3.38 8.24
C VAL A 345 -11.73 2.91 9.38
N PHE A 346 -12.32 3.85 10.10
CA PHE A 346 -13.34 3.56 11.11
C PHE A 346 -14.51 2.77 10.51
N SER A 347 -14.94 1.73 11.23
CA SER A 347 -16.17 1.00 10.89
C SER A 347 -17.38 1.91 10.95
N ASP A 348 -18.41 1.58 10.18
CA ASP A 348 -19.69 2.29 10.19
C ASP A 348 -20.32 2.22 11.60
N GLU A 349 -20.85 3.33 12.10
CA GLU A 349 -21.34 3.48 13.47
C GLU A 349 -22.51 2.52 13.79
N GLU A 350 -23.20 2.03 12.76
CA GLU A 350 -24.30 1.07 12.89
C GLU A 350 -23.83 -0.41 12.91
N THR A 351 -22.54 -0.71 12.68
CA THR A 351 -22.02 -2.09 12.77
C THR A 351 -21.61 -2.44 14.19
N GLU A 352 -21.50 -3.74 14.50
CA GLU A 352 -21.06 -4.19 15.83
C GLU A 352 -19.64 -3.69 16.17
N GLU A 353 -18.76 -3.58 15.18
CA GLU A 353 -17.42 -3.00 15.34
C GLU A 353 -17.49 -1.50 15.60
N GLY A 354 -18.41 -0.78 14.95
CA GLY A 354 -18.68 0.64 15.20
C GLY A 354 -19.17 0.88 16.63
N ILE A 355 -20.07 0.03 17.13
CA ILE A 355 -20.57 0.08 18.52
C ILE A 355 -19.42 -0.17 19.50
N PHE A 356 -18.62 -1.22 19.29
CA PHE A 356 -17.46 -1.51 20.14
C PHE A 356 -16.44 -0.37 20.15
N HIS A 357 -16.16 0.23 19.00
CA HIS A 357 -15.31 1.41 18.89
C HIS A 357 -15.85 2.58 19.74
N GLN A 358 -17.17 2.80 19.70
CA GLN A 358 -17.83 3.82 20.51
C GLN A 358 -17.64 3.55 22.01
N GLU A 359 -17.77 2.29 22.45
CA GLU A 359 -17.57 1.88 23.84
C GLU A 359 -16.11 2.06 24.31
N VAL A 360 -15.14 1.64 23.49
CA VAL A 360 -13.71 1.86 23.75
C VAL A 360 -13.45 3.35 23.90
N LEU A 361 -13.97 4.17 22.97
CA LEU A 361 -13.75 5.61 23.01
C LEU A 361 -14.36 6.26 24.26
N TYR A 362 -15.58 5.89 24.66
CA TYR A 362 -16.16 6.40 25.90
C TYR A 362 -15.35 5.97 27.12
N SER A 363 -14.83 4.73 27.13
CA SER A 363 -13.97 4.23 28.19
C SER A 363 -12.67 5.03 28.29
N ILE A 364 -12.05 5.33 27.14
CA ILE A 364 -10.86 6.19 27.04
C ILE A 364 -11.16 7.59 27.58
N GLN A 365 -12.24 8.22 27.10
CA GLN A 365 -12.64 9.55 27.55
C GLN A 365 -12.86 9.59 29.06
N ARG A 366 -13.54 8.58 29.62
CA ARG A 366 -13.72 8.47 31.08
C ARG A 366 -12.40 8.31 31.82
N TRP A 367 -11.52 7.43 31.33
CA TRP A 367 -10.24 7.16 31.97
C TRP A 367 -9.34 8.39 31.99
N PHE A 368 -9.15 9.06 30.86
CA PHE A 368 -8.37 10.30 30.76
C PHE A 368 -9.05 11.44 31.52
N SER A 369 -10.38 11.53 31.51
CA SER A 369 -11.08 12.52 32.31
C SER A 369 -10.84 12.32 33.79
N ALA A 370 -10.77 11.08 34.28
CA ALA A 370 -10.58 10.80 35.70
C ALA A 370 -9.10 10.87 36.14
N ASN A 371 -8.17 10.38 35.30
CA ASN A 371 -6.78 10.12 35.68
C ASN A 371 -5.74 10.91 34.86
N GLY A 372 -6.15 11.60 33.80
CA GLY A 372 -5.23 12.25 32.87
C GLY A 372 -4.59 13.53 33.40
N TRP A 373 -5.02 14.06 34.55
CA TRP A 373 -4.67 15.42 34.96
C TRP A 373 -4.10 15.49 36.39
N PRO A 374 -3.08 16.32 36.62
CA PRO A 374 -2.41 16.43 37.91
C PRO A 374 -3.31 17.01 39.01
N GLY A 375 -4.36 17.75 38.63
CA GLY A 375 -5.34 18.35 39.54
C GLY A 375 -6.61 17.52 39.77
N GLY A 376 -6.59 16.22 39.45
CA GLY A 376 -7.77 15.36 39.54
C GLY A 376 -8.70 15.48 38.32
N ALA A 377 -9.90 14.90 38.42
CA ALA A 377 -10.76 14.68 37.26
C ALA A 377 -11.07 15.98 36.50
N TYR A 378 -10.86 15.96 35.18
CA TYR A 378 -11.13 17.06 34.27
C TYR A 378 -11.67 16.52 32.93
N PRO A 379 -12.91 16.85 32.56
CA PRO A 379 -13.58 16.28 31.40
C PRO A 379 -12.81 16.49 30.09
N ILE A 380 -12.66 15.41 29.31
CA ILE A 380 -12.12 15.44 27.96
C ILE A 380 -13.16 14.87 27.00
N ARG A 381 -13.38 15.58 25.89
CA ARG A 381 -14.10 15.06 24.72
C ARG A 381 -13.15 15.03 23.53
N ILE A 382 -13.11 13.89 22.86
CA ILE A 382 -12.40 13.73 21.59
C ILE A 382 -13.29 14.34 20.50
N PRO A 383 -12.84 15.38 19.77
CA PRO A 383 -13.64 16.04 18.76
C PRO A 383 -14.14 15.08 17.67
N ASP A 384 -15.40 15.21 17.27
CA ASP A 384 -15.99 14.44 16.16
C ASP A 384 -15.25 14.65 14.82
N SER A 385 -14.53 15.78 14.69
CA SER A 385 -13.66 16.07 13.55
C SER A 385 -12.41 15.19 13.49
N LEU A 386 -11.89 14.67 14.62
CA LEU A 386 -10.78 13.72 14.61
C LEU A 386 -11.25 12.32 14.15
N ARG A 387 -12.51 11.97 14.45
CA ARG A 387 -13.13 10.72 13.99
C ARG A 387 -13.46 10.73 12.49
N SER A 388 -13.85 11.90 11.96
CA SER A 388 -14.20 12.07 10.54
C SER A 388 -13.05 12.56 9.64
N GLY A 389 -11.97 13.11 10.22
CA GLY A 389 -10.81 13.62 9.50
C GLY A 389 -9.98 12.54 8.80
N VAL A 390 -10.08 11.28 9.23
CA VAL A 390 -9.46 10.13 8.57
C VAL A 390 -10.23 9.71 7.30
N THR A 391 -11.48 10.17 7.12
CA THR A 391 -12.32 9.83 5.95
C THR A 391 -12.67 11.02 5.04
N LYS A 392 -12.29 12.25 5.38
CA LYS A 392 -12.51 13.43 4.53
C LYS A 392 -11.30 14.35 4.49
N GLN A 393 -10.49 14.22 3.43
CA GLN A 393 -9.72 15.36 2.95
C GLN A 393 -10.66 16.32 2.19
N GLY A 394 -10.61 17.60 2.56
CA GLY A 394 -11.08 18.70 1.72
C GLY A 394 -12.45 19.28 2.07
N SER A 395 -12.52 20.12 3.11
CA SER A 395 -13.30 21.37 3.02
C SER A 395 -12.81 22.37 4.06
N GLU A 396 -11.94 23.29 3.62
CA GLU A 396 -11.62 24.48 4.40
C GLU A 396 -12.87 25.33 4.59
N SER A 397 -13.25 25.58 5.83
CA SER A 397 -14.14 26.71 6.16
C SER A 397 -13.42 27.66 7.09
N LYS A 398 -13.08 28.84 6.56
CA LYS A 398 -12.49 29.95 7.28
C LYS A 398 -13.54 30.57 8.20
N SER A 399 -13.35 30.53 9.51
CA SER A 399 -14.02 31.43 10.45
C SER A 399 -13.00 32.43 11.01
N LYS A 400 -13.16 33.70 10.61
CA LYS A 400 -12.54 34.86 11.24
C LYS A 400 -13.36 35.25 12.47
N GLY A 401 -12.70 35.47 13.60
CA GLY A 401 -13.33 36.09 14.77
C GLY A 401 -12.37 36.17 15.95
N GLY A 402 -11.57 37.24 16.02
CA GLY A 402 -10.85 37.59 17.23
C GLY A 402 -11.79 38.29 18.21
N SER A 403 -11.85 37.82 19.45
CA SER A 403 -12.42 38.56 20.58
C SER A 403 -11.38 38.67 21.69
N SER A 404 -11.35 39.83 22.35
CA SER A 404 -10.37 40.25 23.37
C SER A 404 -10.52 39.57 24.73
N ASP A 405 -11.20 38.43 24.80
CA ASP A 405 -11.37 37.62 26.03
C ASP A 405 -10.30 36.51 26.17
N ALA A 406 -9.43 36.34 25.17
CA ALA A 406 -8.46 35.26 25.10
C ALA A 406 -7.36 35.30 26.18
N ASN A 407 -7.14 36.43 26.85
CA ASN A 407 -6.02 36.58 27.80
C ASN A 407 -6.32 36.10 29.23
N ASN A 408 -7.59 36.06 29.66
CA ASN A 408 -7.94 35.50 30.97
C ASN A 408 -8.25 33.99 30.92
N ILE A 409 -8.70 33.48 29.79
CA ILE A 409 -8.94 32.03 29.58
C ILE A 409 -7.61 31.25 29.54
N ARG A 410 -6.52 31.89 29.09
CA ARG A 410 -5.18 31.26 28.97
C ARG A 410 -4.56 30.82 30.30
N LYS A 411 -5.01 31.32 31.45
CA LYS A 411 -4.41 30.96 32.75
C LYS A 411 -4.96 29.66 33.35
N ASP A 412 -6.12 29.19 32.89
CA ASP A 412 -6.81 28.02 33.47
C ASP A 412 -7.11 26.90 32.45
N LEU A 413 -6.64 27.03 31.20
CA LEU A 413 -6.78 25.96 30.20
C LEU A 413 -5.68 24.92 30.38
N LYS A 414 -6.02 23.84 31.08
CA LYS A 414 -5.15 22.67 31.12
C LYS A 414 -4.94 22.14 29.70
N THR A 415 -3.69 21.94 29.29
CA THR A 415 -3.35 21.56 27.90
C THR A 415 -3.07 20.07 27.76
N ILE A 416 -3.20 19.52 26.54
CA ILE A 416 -2.82 18.13 26.27
C ILE A 416 -1.37 17.84 26.67
N TYR A 417 -0.48 18.83 26.60
CA TYR A 417 0.91 18.71 27.03
C TYR A 417 1.04 18.49 28.54
N GLU A 418 0.26 19.20 29.35
CA GLU A 418 0.23 18.99 30.80
C GLU A 418 -0.29 17.59 31.16
N MET A 419 -1.31 17.11 30.45
CA MET A 419 -1.83 15.75 30.61
C MET A 419 -0.77 14.70 30.20
N VAL A 420 -0.09 14.90 29.07
CA VAL A 420 0.97 14.01 28.60
C VAL A 420 2.14 13.97 29.59
N VAL A 421 2.58 15.12 30.11
CA VAL A 421 3.62 15.20 31.15
C VAL A 421 3.18 14.53 32.44
N HIS A 422 1.93 14.73 32.86
CA HIS A 422 1.37 14.09 34.05
C HIS A 422 1.35 12.58 33.93
N LEU A 423 0.87 12.06 32.80
CA LEU A 423 0.78 10.62 32.54
C LEU A 423 2.16 9.98 32.32
N ALA A 424 3.08 10.68 31.67
CA ALA A 424 4.44 10.20 31.47
C ALA A 424 5.26 10.23 32.78
N GLY A 425 4.84 11.02 33.78
CA GLY A 425 5.57 11.26 35.03
C GLY A 425 6.92 11.97 34.84
N ARG A 426 7.23 12.40 33.61
CA ARG A 426 8.48 13.07 33.21
C ARG A 426 8.22 14.02 32.03
N PRO A 427 9.01 15.10 31.88
CA PRO A 427 8.98 15.92 30.68
C PRO A 427 9.42 15.10 29.46
N ILE A 428 8.67 15.21 28.36
CA ILE A 428 8.98 14.52 27.11
C ILE A 428 9.92 15.41 26.29
N PRO A 429 11.08 14.90 25.82
CA PRO A 429 11.99 15.64 24.95
C PRO A 429 11.27 16.19 23.72
N GLY A 430 11.47 17.48 23.40
CA GLY A 430 10.86 18.15 22.24
C GLY A 430 9.45 18.71 22.48
N ILE A 431 8.82 18.44 23.63
CA ILE A 431 7.53 19.02 24.00
C ILE A 431 7.75 20.10 25.07
N PRO A 432 7.51 21.40 24.77
CA PRO A 432 7.68 22.44 25.76
C PRO A 432 6.60 22.30 26.86
N PRO A 433 6.98 22.38 28.16
CA PRO A 433 6.07 22.14 29.28
C PRO A 433 4.98 23.21 29.44
N ASN A 434 5.11 24.34 28.74
CA ASN A 434 4.09 25.36 28.57
C ASN A 434 4.19 25.81 27.10
N GLY A 435 3.07 25.99 26.40
CA GLY A 435 3.01 26.38 24.98
C GLY A 435 3.57 27.78 24.65
N SER A 436 4.76 28.13 25.12
CA SER A 436 5.53 29.26 24.63
C SER A 436 6.03 28.92 23.23
N PRO A 437 5.68 29.72 22.21
CA PRO A 437 6.11 29.47 20.84
C PRO A 437 7.63 29.69 20.74
N SER A 438 8.31 28.77 20.05
CA SER A 438 9.63 28.99 19.43
C SER A 438 9.46 29.53 18.02
#